data_AF-A0A7S3TZ27-F1
#
_entry.id   AF-A0A7S3TZ27-F1
#
_cell.length_a   1.000
_cell.length_b   1.000
_cell.length_c   1.000
_cell.angle_alpha   90.00
_cell.angle_beta   90.00
_cell.angle_gamma   90.00
#
_symmetry.space_group_name_H-M   'P 1'
#
loop_
_entity.id
_entity.type
_entity.pdbx_description
1 polymer ?
#
loop_
_entity_poly.entity_id
_entity_poly.type
_entity_poly.pdbx_seq_one_letter_code
_entity_poly.pdbx_strand_id
1 'polypeptide(L)'
;GTLRTHCAAFTCMKHAAAAAARDGGALRCLTFEITSTLVCMSVPLGRVYGEAVRHYKLPCPDDDAMKAAFKSAYGKTNAELPNFGAASLANEREWWRAMIRSTLDQAGCTEALDDETFPLVFQRIYSSFASPDVWAPCPEGASAMRHAKERGLVVSTEHSGAASGVASQPLPWRCVYR
;
A
#
# COMPACT_ATOMS: atom_id res chain seq x y z
N GLY A 1 26.41 4.37 -2.64
CA GLY A 1 26.38 2.97 -2.18
C GLY A 1 25.01 2.41 -2.46
N THR A 2 24.89 1.58 -3.49
CA THR A 2 23.63 1.07 -4.03
C THR A 2 23.04 0.02 -3.10
N LEU A 3 21.99 0.37 -2.36
CA LEU A 3 21.19 -0.59 -1.60
C LEU A 3 20.50 -1.52 -2.60
N ARG A 4 21.09 -2.70 -2.81
CA ARG A 4 20.44 -3.84 -3.46
C ARG A 4 19.36 -4.36 -2.51
N THR A 5 18.17 -3.78 -2.57
CA THR A 5 16.96 -4.54 -2.26
C THR A 5 16.81 -5.58 -3.36
N HIS A 6 17.37 -6.77 -3.13
CA HIS A 6 16.99 -7.95 -3.91
C HIS A 6 15.46 -8.10 -3.78
N CYS A 7 14.74 -7.79 -4.85
CA CYS A 7 13.30 -7.96 -4.92
C CYS A 7 12.97 -9.43 -4.61
N ALA A 8 12.30 -9.68 -3.48
CA ALA A 8 11.96 -11.02 -2.99
C ALA A 8 11.13 -11.86 -3.98
N ALA A 9 10.55 -11.21 -5.00
CA ALA A 9 9.77 -11.82 -6.06
C ALA A 9 10.51 -12.96 -6.80
N PHE A 10 11.79 -12.76 -7.15
CA PHE A 10 12.54 -13.79 -7.91
C PHE A 10 12.83 -15.04 -7.10
N THR A 11 13.09 -14.90 -5.80
CA THR A 11 13.32 -16.03 -4.90
C THR A 11 12.03 -16.80 -4.64
N CYS A 12 10.89 -16.10 -4.51
CA CYS A 12 9.59 -16.75 -4.28
C CYS A 12 9.12 -17.57 -5.49
N MET A 13 9.30 -17.04 -6.72
CA MET A 13 8.93 -17.74 -7.95
C MET A 13 9.67 -19.08 -8.15
N LYS A 14 10.97 -19.15 -7.79
CA LYS A 14 11.75 -20.39 -7.87
C LYS A 14 11.21 -21.47 -6.92
N HIS A 15 10.78 -21.08 -5.72
CA HIS A 15 10.21 -22.01 -4.75
C HIS A 15 8.80 -22.47 -5.13
N ALA A 16 7.95 -21.59 -5.66
CA ALA A 16 6.60 -21.95 -6.12
C ALA A 16 6.63 -22.95 -7.29
N ALA A 17 7.52 -22.75 -8.27
CA ALA A 17 7.73 -23.70 -9.37
C ALA A 17 8.25 -25.05 -8.87
N ALA A 18 9.17 -25.05 -7.89
CA ALA A 18 9.68 -26.27 -7.29
C ALA A 18 8.60 -27.01 -6.47
N ALA A 19 7.69 -26.30 -5.80
CA ALA A 19 6.57 -26.90 -5.09
C ALA A 19 5.55 -27.57 -6.03
N ALA A 20 5.13 -26.88 -7.11
CA ALA A 20 4.22 -27.45 -8.10
C ALA A 20 4.77 -28.74 -8.73
N ALA A 21 6.07 -28.78 -9.01
CA ALA A 21 6.75 -29.96 -9.56
C ALA A 21 6.81 -31.15 -8.58
N ARG A 22 6.78 -30.91 -7.26
CA ARG A 22 6.81 -31.97 -6.23
C ARG A 22 5.48 -32.69 -6.08
N ASP A 23 4.37 -32.02 -6.42
CA ASP A 23 3.01 -32.57 -6.28
C ASP A 23 2.47 -33.19 -7.58
N GLY A 24 3.30 -33.35 -8.62
CA GLY A 24 2.90 -33.90 -9.92
C GLY A 24 1.93 -33.00 -10.71
N GLY A 25 1.68 -31.78 -10.24
CA GLY A 25 0.82 -30.79 -10.88
C GLY A 25 1.58 -29.85 -11.82
N ALA A 26 0.94 -29.46 -12.93
CA ALA A 26 1.47 -28.38 -13.75
C ALA A 26 1.12 -27.03 -13.11
N LEU A 27 2.12 -26.14 -12.95
CA LEU A 27 1.85 -24.74 -12.61
C LEU A 27 1.06 -24.09 -13.75
N ARG A 28 -0.13 -23.56 -13.45
CA ARG A 28 -1.03 -22.97 -14.47
C ARG A 28 -1.31 -21.48 -14.26
N CYS A 29 -1.14 -20.98 -13.04
CA CYS A 29 -1.50 -19.63 -12.65
C CYS A 29 -0.50 -19.05 -11.65
N LEU A 30 -0.23 -17.76 -11.77
CA LEU A 30 0.51 -16.95 -10.79
C LEU A 30 -0.30 -15.69 -10.45
N THR A 31 -0.61 -15.52 -9.17
CA THR A 31 -1.16 -14.27 -8.64
C THR A 31 -0.02 -13.40 -8.08
N PHE A 32 -0.04 -12.12 -8.40
CA PHE A 32 0.96 -11.16 -7.92
C PHE A 32 0.32 -10.20 -6.93
N GLU A 33 0.89 -10.10 -5.74
CA GLU A 33 0.65 -8.98 -4.83
C GLU A 33 0.96 -7.66 -5.57
N ILE A 34 0.25 -6.56 -5.28
CA ILE A 34 0.45 -5.28 -5.96
C ILE A 34 1.55 -4.44 -5.30
N THR A 35 1.40 -4.12 -4.02
CA THR A 35 2.19 -3.15 -3.26
C THR A 35 3.52 -3.74 -2.75
N SER A 36 4.62 -3.17 -3.22
CA SER A 36 6.01 -3.63 -3.02
C SER A 36 6.41 -4.83 -3.87
N THR A 37 5.54 -5.27 -4.78
CA THR A 37 5.81 -6.33 -5.75
C THR A 37 5.71 -5.82 -7.18
N LEU A 38 4.60 -5.18 -7.55
CA LEU A 38 4.37 -4.60 -8.88
C LEU A 38 4.56 -3.08 -8.91
N VAL A 39 4.23 -2.40 -7.81
CA VAL A 39 4.47 -0.97 -7.62
C VAL A 39 5.10 -0.73 -6.25
N CYS A 40 5.94 0.29 -6.15
CA CYS A 40 6.58 0.72 -4.90
C CYS A 40 6.21 2.16 -4.62
N MET A 41 6.20 2.56 -3.34
CA MET A 41 6.07 3.98 -3.00
C MET A 41 7.26 4.75 -3.60
N SER A 42 6.97 5.74 -4.44
CA SER A 42 7.98 6.65 -5.03
C SER A 42 8.30 7.81 -4.08
N VAL A 43 7.38 8.12 -3.17
CA VAL A 43 7.48 9.16 -2.16
C VAL A 43 7.55 8.51 -0.78
N PRO A 44 8.45 8.92 0.14
CA PRO A 44 8.47 8.38 1.50
C PRO A 44 7.15 8.60 2.23
N LEU A 45 6.68 7.60 2.98
CA LEU A 45 5.40 7.64 3.71
C LEU A 45 5.26 8.88 4.60
N GLY A 46 6.29 9.18 5.40
CA GLY A 46 6.29 10.34 6.27
C GLY A 46 6.16 11.66 5.52
N ARG A 47 6.73 11.74 4.30
CA ARG A 47 6.59 12.89 3.43
C ARG A 47 5.16 13.06 2.94
N VAL A 48 4.49 11.98 2.53
CA VAL A 48 3.08 12.03 2.09
C VAL A 48 2.18 12.63 3.19
N TYR A 49 2.35 12.17 4.43
CA TYR A 49 1.61 12.70 5.58
C TYR A 49 2.02 14.14 5.89
N GLY A 50 3.33 14.41 5.94
CA GLY A 50 3.83 15.72 6.30
C GLY A 50 3.48 16.81 5.29
N GLU A 51 3.48 16.51 3.99
CA GLU A 51 3.01 17.44 2.95
C GLU A 51 1.51 17.71 3.07
N ALA A 52 0.70 16.73 3.47
CA ALA A 52 -0.72 16.94 3.70
C ALA A 52 -0.98 17.88 4.90
N VAL A 53 -0.21 17.74 5.98
CA VAL A 53 -0.28 18.65 7.15
C VAL A 53 0.22 20.05 6.79
N ARG A 54 1.40 20.15 6.16
CA ARG A 54 2.01 21.42 5.74
C ARG A 54 1.19 22.18 4.72
N HIS A 55 0.36 21.49 3.92
CA HIS A 55 -0.57 22.14 2.99
C HIS A 55 -1.53 23.10 3.70
N TYR A 56 -1.93 22.77 4.93
CA TYR A 56 -2.78 23.63 5.77
C TYR A 56 -1.96 24.59 6.65
N LYS A 57 -0.66 24.77 6.36
CA LYS A 57 0.28 25.63 7.07
C LYS A 57 0.44 25.28 8.56
N LEU A 58 0.20 24.01 8.90
CA LEU A 58 0.34 23.52 10.26
C LEU A 58 1.78 23.05 10.54
N PRO A 59 2.24 23.15 11.80
CA PRO A 59 3.44 22.49 12.28
C PRO A 59 3.43 20.99 11.96
N CYS A 60 4.58 20.48 11.51
CA CYS A 60 4.74 19.08 11.15
C CYS A 60 6.17 18.63 11.48
N PRO A 61 6.36 17.48 12.14
CA PRO A 61 7.69 16.94 12.40
C PRO A 61 8.38 16.50 11.10
N ASP A 62 9.62 16.01 11.21
CA ASP A 62 10.31 15.40 10.09
C ASP A 62 9.65 14.09 9.60
N ASP A 63 10.05 13.66 8.41
CA ASP A 63 9.46 12.51 7.72
C ASP A 63 9.70 11.19 8.50
N ASP A 64 10.79 11.07 9.27
CA ASP A 64 11.12 9.84 10.01
C ASP A 64 10.28 9.71 11.28
N ALA A 65 10.08 10.81 12.01
CA ALA A 65 9.18 10.86 13.16
C ALA A 65 7.73 10.56 12.75
N MET A 66 7.25 11.15 11.65
CA MET A 66 5.92 10.86 11.10
C MET A 66 5.77 9.38 10.72
N LYS A 67 6.80 8.78 10.09
CA LYS A 67 6.82 7.36 9.74
C LYS A 67 6.82 6.45 10.97
N ALA A 68 7.56 6.82 12.02
CA ALA A 68 7.58 6.07 13.27
C ALA A 68 6.21 6.07 13.96
N ALA A 69 5.57 7.24 14.02
CA ALA A 69 4.20 7.40 14.53
C ALA A 69 3.20 6.56 13.74
N PHE A 70 3.28 6.57 12.40
CA PHE A 70 2.44 5.72 11.56
C PHE A 70 2.61 4.24 11.90
N LYS A 71 3.85 3.75 12.01
CA LYS A 71 4.12 2.34 12.28
C LYS A 71 3.50 1.91 13.62
N SER A 72 3.61 2.76 14.63
CA SER A 72 3.04 2.54 15.95
C SER A 72 1.50 2.54 15.91
N ALA A 73 0.90 3.58 15.31
CA ALA A 73 -0.55 3.69 15.14
C ALA A 73 -1.14 2.53 14.35
N TYR A 74 -0.54 2.16 13.21
CA TYR A 74 -0.97 1.04 12.39
C TYR A 74 -0.94 -0.28 13.18
N GLY A 75 0.15 -0.56 13.89
CA GLY A 75 0.28 -1.78 14.69
C GLY A 75 -0.81 -1.88 15.76
N LYS A 76 -1.08 -0.78 16.46
CA LYS A 76 -2.15 -0.71 17.46
C LYS A 76 -3.53 -0.88 16.83
N THR A 77 -3.88 -0.08 15.81
CA THR A 77 -5.20 -0.16 15.17
C THR A 77 -5.44 -1.51 14.53
N ASN A 78 -4.44 -2.14 13.94
CA ASN A 78 -4.60 -3.48 13.35
C ASN A 78 -4.77 -4.59 14.40
N ALA A 79 -4.20 -4.43 15.60
CA ALA A 79 -4.42 -5.35 16.70
C ALA A 79 -5.83 -5.20 17.31
N GLU A 80 -6.31 -3.96 17.44
CA GLU A 80 -7.63 -3.65 18.01
C GLU A 80 -8.79 -3.89 17.03
N LEU A 81 -8.56 -3.59 15.75
CA LEU A 81 -9.53 -3.66 14.67
C LEU A 81 -8.93 -4.43 13.49
N PRO A 82 -8.77 -5.76 13.61
CA PRO A 82 -8.16 -6.57 12.56
C PRO A 82 -8.98 -6.53 11.26
N ASN A 83 -8.33 -6.84 10.14
CA ASN A 83 -8.95 -6.87 8.81
C ASN A 83 -9.74 -5.57 8.50
N PHE A 84 -9.09 -4.42 8.71
CA PHE A 84 -9.67 -3.09 8.45
C PHE A 84 -10.99 -2.83 9.19
N GLY A 85 -11.17 -3.48 10.34
CA GLY A 85 -12.39 -3.37 11.14
C GLY A 85 -13.61 -4.00 10.48
N ALA A 86 -13.45 -4.96 9.56
CA ALA A 86 -14.56 -5.59 8.83
C ALA A 86 -15.66 -6.18 9.74
N ALA A 87 -15.32 -6.57 10.97
CA ALA A 87 -16.28 -7.09 11.95
C ALA A 87 -16.90 -6.02 12.87
N SER A 88 -16.39 -4.79 12.87
CA SER A 88 -16.66 -3.80 13.92
C SER A 88 -16.97 -2.39 13.41
N LEU A 89 -16.65 -2.08 12.15
CA LEU A 89 -16.85 -0.78 11.52
C LEU A 89 -17.77 -0.90 10.32
N ALA A 90 -18.38 0.22 9.93
CA ALA A 90 -19.26 0.24 8.77
C ALA A 90 -18.49 0.07 7.46
N ASN A 91 -17.24 0.57 7.41
CA ASN A 91 -16.35 0.44 6.27
C ASN A 91 -14.88 0.69 6.65
N GLU A 92 -13.98 0.32 5.74
CA GLU A 92 -12.53 0.49 5.89
C GLU A 92 -12.07 1.95 6.00
N ARG A 93 -12.84 2.91 5.48
CA ARG A 93 -12.46 4.33 5.51
C ARG A 93 -12.52 4.86 6.93
N GLU A 94 -13.42 4.36 7.77
CA GLU A 94 -13.46 4.65 9.20
C GLU A 94 -12.23 4.09 9.91
N TRP A 95 -11.77 2.90 9.52
CA TRP A 95 -10.54 2.31 10.03
C TRP A 95 -9.33 3.18 9.72
N TRP A 96 -9.18 3.58 8.46
CA TRP A 96 -8.10 4.47 8.03
C TRP A 96 -8.20 5.85 8.71
N ARG A 97 -9.42 6.37 8.92
CA ARG A 97 -9.64 7.63 9.63
C ARG A 97 -9.14 7.56 11.07
N ALA A 98 -9.48 6.49 11.80
CA ALA A 98 -9.02 6.30 13.18
C ALA A 98 -7.49 6.13 13.25
N MET A 99 -6.91 5.32 12.36
CA MET A 99 -5.47 5.08 12.30
C MET A 99 -4.68 6.36 11.94
N ILE A 100 -5.15 7.14 10.96
CA ILE A 100 -4.52 8.41 10.56
C ILE A 100 -4.62 9.45 11.69
N ARG A 101 -5.77 9.55 12.38
CA ARG A 101 -5.91 10.43 13.56
C ARG A 101 -4.87 10.07 14.62
N SER A 102 -4.75 8.78 14.95
CA SER A 102 -3.77 8.26 15.91
C SER A 102 -2.32 8.51 15.47
N THR A 103 -2.03 8.42 14.17
CA THR A 103 -0.71 8.74 13.60
C THR A 103 -0.35 10.20 13.83
N LEU A 104 -1.26 11.13 13.47
CA LEU A 104 -1.03 12.56 13.60
C LEU A 104 -0.88 12.98 15.07
N ASP A 105 -1.67 12.40 15.96
CA ASP A 105 -1.56 12.62 17.41
C ASP A 105 -0.20 12.17 17.96
N GLN A 106 0.22 10.93 17.65
CA GLN A 106 1.52 10.39 18.06
C GLN A 106 2.71 11.15 17.45
N ALA A 107 2.52 11.76 16.28
CA ALA A 107 3.50 12.61 15.62
C ALA A 107 3.55 14.05 16.18
N GLY A 108 2.68 14.39 17.15
CA GLY A 108 2.61 15.72 17.73
C GLY A 108 1.93 16.77 16.85
N CYS A 109 1.17 16.36 15.83
CA CYS A 109 0.42 17.25 14.94
C CYS A 109 -0.96 17.60 15.53
N THR A 110 -1.00 18.06 16.78
CA THR A 110 -2.25 18.27 17.53
C THR A 110 -3.18 19.29 16.89
N GLU A 111 -2.64 20.33 16.23
CA GLU A 111 -3.43 21.34 15.52
C GLU A 111 -4.11 20.78 14.27
N ALA A 112 -3.70 19.61 13.77
CA ALA A 112 -4.36 18.93 12.66
C ALA A 112 -5.57 18.08 13.10
N LEU A 113 -5.89 18.04 14.40
CA LEU A 113 -6.85 17.09 14.98
C LEU A 113 -8.21 17.70 15.37
N ASP A 114 -8.37 19.02 15.25
CA ASP A 114 -9.66 19.67 15.49
C ASP A 114 -10.73 19.20 14.49
N ASP A 115 -12.00 19.43 14.82
CA ASP A 115 -13.13 18.90 14.07
C ASP A 115 -13.30 19.50 12.66
N GLU A 116 -12.72 20.68 12.40
CA GLU A 116 -12.79 21.37 11.12
C GLU A 116 -11.61 20.97 10.21
N THR A 117 -10.41 20.89 10.78
CA THR A 117 -9.15 20.68 10.07
C THR A 117 -8.87 19.21 9.80
N PHE A 118 -9.14 18.34 10.77
CA PHE A 118 -8.86 16.91 10.63
C PHE A 118 -9.54 16.26 9.41
N PRO A 119 -10.84 16.51 9.13
CA PRO A 119 -11.48 15.96 7.93
C PRO A 119 -10.75 16.33 6.63
N LEU A 120 -10.22 17.55 6.55
CA LEU A 120 -9.51 18.09 5.38
C LEU A 120 -8.12 17.46 5.22
N VAL A 121 -7.37 17.35 6.32
CA VAL A 121 -6.06 16.67 6.37
C VAL A 121 -6.22 15.18 6.04
N PHE A 122 -7.19 14.52 6.67
CA PHE A 122 -7.50 13.11 6.40
C PHE A 122 -7.82 12.88 4.93
N GLN A 123 -8.70 13.69 4.34
CA GLN A 123 -9.08 13.53 2.94
C GLN A 123 -7.87 13.68 2.02
N ARG A 124 -6.99 14.65 2.30
CA ARG A 124 -5.76 14.86 1.52
C ARG A 124 -4.82 13.65 1.61
N ILE A 125 -4.57 13.13 2.81
CA ILE A 125 -3.74 11.92 3.01
C ILE A 125 -4.37 10.73 2.29
N TYR A 126 -5.65 10.47 2.54
CA TYR A 126 -6.36 9.30 2.02
C TYR A 126 -6.40 9.31 0.49
N SER A 127 -6.66 10.46 -0.13
CA SER A 127 -6.64 10.60 -1.59
C SER A 127 -5.24 10.50 -2.20
N SER A 128 -4.18 10.89 -1.50
CA SER A 128 -2.80 10.73 -2.01
C SER A 128 -2.46 9.28 -2.31
N PHE A 129 -2.91 8.32 -1.49
CA PHE A 129 -2.66 6.89 -1.73
C PHE A 129 -3.46 6.29 -2.89
N ALA A 130 -4.54 6.94 -3.31
CA ALA A 130 -5.27 6.59 -4.54
C ALA A 130 -4.68 7.26 -5.79
N SER A 131 -3.78 8.23 -5.64
CA SER A 131 -3.13 8.93 -6.75
C SER A 131 -1.95 8.12 -7.30
N PRO A 132 -1.73 8.09 -8.63
CA PRO A 132 -0.50 7.54 -9.20
C PRO A 132 0.78 8.26 -8.74
N ASP A 133 0.68 9.49 -8.23
CA ASP A 133 1.85 10.34 -7.93
C ASP A 133 2.75 9.77 -6.82
N VAL A 134 2.20 8.98 -5.91
CA VAL A 134 2.95 8.37 -4.79
C VAL A 134 3.47 6.96 -5.11
N TRP A 135 3.21 6.46 -6.33
CA TRP A 135 3.57 5.12 -6.76
C TRP A 135 4.51 5.15 -7.98
N ALA A 136 5.46 4.23 -8.02
CA ALA A 136 6.27 3.94 -9.20
C ALA A 136 6.19 2.44 -9.54
N PRO A 137 6.25 2.07 -10.83
CA PRO A 137 6.37 0.67 -11.22
C PRO A 137 7.62 0.01 -10.61
N CYS A 138 7.50 -1.24 -10.18
CA CYS A 138 8.62 -2.10 -9.84
C CYS A 138 9.09 -2.83 -11.10
N PRO A 139 10.28 -2.50 -11.67
CA PRO A 139 10.75 -3.10 -12.91
C PRO A 139 10.90 -4.62 -12.83
N GLU A 140 11.30 -5.13 -11.67
CA GLU A 140 11.45 -6.55 -11.39
C GLU A 140 10.11 -7.27 -11.41
N GLY A 141 9.08 -6.70 -10.77
CA GLY A 141 7.70 -7.23 -10.81
C GLY A 141 7.13 -7.27 -12.21
N ALA A 142 7.35 -6.20 -12.99
CA ALA A 142 6.94 -6.17 -14.40
C ALA A 142 7.66 -7.24 -15.23
N SER A 143 8.96 -7.45 -14.98
CA SER A 143 9.74 -8.49 -15.67
C SER A 143 9.29 -9.89 -15.28
N ALA A 144 8.99 -10.12 -14.01
CA ALA A 144 8.45 -11.38 -13.51
C ALA A 144 7.10 -11.73 -14.15
N MET A 145 6.17 -10.77 -14.22
CA MET A 145 4.87 -10.96 -14.87
C MET A 145 5.02 -11.27 -16.37
N ARG A 146 5.91 -10.57 -17.09
CA ARG A 146 6.18 -10.86 -18.51
C ARG A 146 6.72 -12.28 -18.69
N HIS A 147 7.70 -12.66 -17.89
CA HIS A 147 8.28 -14.00 -17.96
C HIS A 147 7.26 -15.12 -17.68
N ALA A 148 6.36 -14.91 -16.72
CA ALA A 148 5.28 -15.84 -16.44
C ALA A 148 4.33 -16.01 -17.64
N LYS A 149 3.95 -14.90 -18.29
CA LYS A 149 3.11 -14.93 -19.50
C LYS A 149 3.80 -15.65 -20.66
N GLU A 150 5.09 -15.40 -20.88
CA GLU A 150 5.89 -16.07 -21.92
C GLU A 150 5.96 -17.59 -21.72
N ARG A 151 5.83 -18.07 -20.47
CA ARG A 151 5.77 -19.49 -20.11
C ARG A 151 4.36 -20.09 -20.25
N GLY A 152 3.38 -19.34 -20.73
CA GLY A 152 2.00 -19.80 -20.90
C GLY A 152 1.20 -19.86 -19.60
N LEU A 153 1.67 -19.19 -18.53
CA LEU A 153 0.95 -19.12 -17.27
C LEU A 153 -0.15 -18.05 -17.34
N VAL A 154 -1.29 -18.33 -16.71
CA VAL A 154 -2.30 -17.31 -16.40
C VAL A 154 -1.70 -16.39 -15.33
N VAL A 155 -1.76 -15.08 -15.56
CA VAL A 155 -1.25 -14.07 -14.61
C VAL A 155 -2.41 -13.18 -14.18
N SER A 156 -2.59 -13.05 -12.87
CA SER A 156 -3.52 -12.09 -12.27
C SER A 156 -2.84 -11.31 -11.13
N THR A 157 -3.50 -10.26 -10.68
CA THR A 157 -3.08 -9.49 -9.52
C THR A 157 -3.99 -9.80 -8.35
N GLU A 158 -3.43 -9.82 -7.15
CA GLU A 158 -4.14 -9.90 -5.90
C GLU A 158 -3.72 -8.70 -5.05
N HIS A 159 -4.67 -8.05 -4.42
CA HIS A 159 -4.37 -7.00 -3.47
C HIS A 159 -4.73 -7.49 -2.07
N SER A 160 -3.75 -8.09 -1.38
CA SER A 160 -3.89 -8.50 0.00
C SER A 160 -3.83 -7.26 0.89
N GLY A 161 -4.98 -6.66 1.20
CA GLY A 161 -5.06 -5.54 2.15
C GLY A 161 -5.82 -4.30 1.70
N ALA A 162 -6.55 -4.32 0.58
CA ALA A 162 -7.66 -3.38 0.41
C ALA A 162 -8.96 -4.11 0.72
N ALA A 163 -9.75 -3.49 1.56
CA ALA A 163 -11.15 -3.83 1.64
C ALA A 163 -11.86 -3.33 0.36
N SER A 164 -13.03 -3.90 0.14
CA SER A 164 -13.76 -4.02 -1.11
C SER A 164 -14.19 -2.69 -1.77
N GLY A 165 -13.83 -1.53 -1.19
CA GLY A 165 -14.29 -0.21 -1.61
C GLY A 165 -13.57 0.42 -2.80
N VAL A 166 -12.28 0.10 -3.02
CA VAL A 166 -11.49 0.69 -4.14
C VAL A 166 -11.75 -0.03 -5.48
N ALA A 167 -12.39 -1.20 -5.45
CA ALA A 167 -12.70 -2.00 -6.64
C ALA A 167 -13.89 -1.48 -7.46
N SER A 168 -14.59 -0.43 -7.01
CA SER A 168 -15.77 0.11 -7.72
C SER A 168 -15.47 1.31 -8.62
N GLN A 169 -14.26 1.87 -8.57
CA GLN A 169 -13.79 2.79 -9.61
C GLN A 169 -12.77 2.08 -10.50
N PRO A 170 -12.89 2.18 -11.83
CA PRO A 170 -11.87 1.65 -12.70
C PRO A 170 -10.55 2.34 -12.35
N LEU A 171 -9.59 1.56 -11.84
CA LEU A 171 -8.21 2.02 -11.75
C LEU A 171 -7.82 2.53 -13.15
N PRO A 172 -7.24 3.73 -13.28
CA PRO A 172 -6.96 4.36 -14.58
C PRO A 172 -6.00 3.55 -15.46
N TRP A 173 -5.44 2.46 -14.94
CA TRP A 173 -4.58 1.53 -15.65
C TRP A 173 -5.38 0.52 -16.48
N ARG A 174 -6.06 1.01 -17.53
CA ARG A 174 -6.19 0.17 -18.73
C ARG A 174 -4.78 -0.03 -19.28
N CYS A 175 -4.12 -1.10 -18.84
CA CYS A 175 -2.93 -1.62 -19.50
C CYS A 175 -3.34 -2.07 -20.92
N VAL A 176 -3.35 -1.13 -21.86
CA VAL A 176 -3.33 -1.42 -23.29
C VAL A 176 -1.89 -1.80 -23.63
N TYR A 177 -1.57 -3.08 -23.46
CA TYR A 177 -0.45 -3.66 -24.20
C TYR A 177 -0.97 -3.90 -25.62
N ARG A 178 -0.62 -3.01 -26.55
CA ARG A 178 -0.54 -3.36 -27.97
C ARG A 178 0.82 -3.97 -28.25
#